data_AF-A0AA39FSP8-F1
#
_entry.id   AF-A0AA39FSP8-F1
#
_cell.length_a   1.000
_cell.length_b   1.000
_cell.length_c   1.000
_cell.angle_alpha   90.00
_cell.angle_beta   90.00
_cell.angle_gamma   90.00
#
_symmetry.space_group_name_H-M   'P 1'
#
loop_
_entity.id
_entity.type
_entity.pdbx_description
1 polymer ?
#
loop_
_entity_poly.entity_id
_entity_poly.type
_entity_poly.pdbx_seq_one_letter_code
_entity_poly.pdbx_strand_id
1 'polypeptide(L)'
;MIDTMMIGILSYIKDNNIRKQFIDVTLNSFRSVLSPLQAPVFYSYYTFASLYCGDGMSRDEYVEEIGKILPSLIDTFSFGFIFKLGELLRKCCVELLWENVVPSEVMIDIIEGLLKLNNEQAITLATIIPVCGDSKISKRFMNIVQTLRKQNNPTAIAYASIMINSRS
;
A
#
# COMPACT_ATOMS: atom_id res chain seq x y z
N MET A 1 -3.01 -6.58 17.36
CA MET A 1 -3.25 -5.81 18.60
C MET A 1 -2.57 -4.44 18.53
N ILE A 2 -1.28 -4.35 18.16
CA ILE A 2 -0.59 -3.07 17.96
C ILE A 2 -1.19 -2.27 16.79
N ASP A 3 -1.43 -2.90 15.64
CA ASP A 3 -2.07 -2.28 14.46
C ASP A 3 -3.35 -1.49 14.81
N THR A 4 -4.27 -2.13 15.55
CA THR A 4 -5.58 -1.57 15.90
C THR A 4 -5.47 -0.36 16.84
N MET A 5 -4.49 -0.36 17.75
CA MET A 5 -4.28 0.76 18.67
C MET A 5 -3.71 1.99 17.95
N MET A 6 -2.78 1.78 17.01
CA MET A 6 -2.21 2.87 16.20
C MET A 6 -3.28 3.52 15.32
N ILE A 7 -4.12 2.71 14.67
CA ILE A 7 -5.25 3.17 13.87
C ILE A 7 -6.24 3.96 14.74
N GLY A 8 -6.56 3.46 15.93
CA GLY A 8 -7.47 4.13 16.87
C GLY A 8 -6.97 5.52 17.30
N ILE A 9 -5.67 5.67 17.57
CA ILE A 9 -5.09 6.95 17.96
C ILE A 9 -5.12 7.94 16.77
N LEU A 10 -4.71 7.49 15.58
CA LEU A 10 -4.63 8.36 14.41
C LEU A 10 -6.01 8.78 13.88
N SER A 11 -7.01 7.90 13.99
CA SER A 11 -8.42 8.23 13.65
C SER A 11 -9.06 9.21 14.63
N TYR A 12 -8.60 9.26 15.89
CA TYR A 12 -9.08 10.22 16.89
C TYR A 12 -8.55 11.65 16.64
N ILE A 13 -7.34 11.78 16.09
CA ILE A 13 -6.74 13.08 15.77
C ILE A 13 -7.28 13.58 14.43
N LYS A 14 -8.27 14.47 14.46
CA LYS A 14 -8.93 15.00 13.24
C LYS A 14 -8.11 16.06 12.49
N ASP A 15 -7.26 16.79 13.20
CA ASP A 15 -6.40 17.81 12.60
C ASP A 15 -5.17 17.15 11.94
N ASN A 16 -5.01 17.34 10.63
CA ASN A 16 -3.92 16.74 9.86
C ASN A 16 -2.54 17.22 10.29
N ASN A 17 -2.41 18.48 10.71
CA ASN A 17 -1.14 19.04 11.16
C ASN A 17 -0.74 18.43 12.51
N ILE A 18 -1.69 18.30 13.44
CA ILE A 18 -1.47 17.59 14.71
C ILE A 18 -1.16 16.11 14.46
N ARG A 19 -1.89 15.47 13.54
CA ARG A 19 -1.68 14.06 13.17
C ARG A 19 -0.28 13.84 12.61
N LYS A 20 0.18 14.72 11.71
CA LYS A 20 1.53 14.68 11.15
C LYS A 20 2.59 14.83 12.25
N GLN A 21 2.48 15.85 13.10
CA GLN A 21 3.41 16.07 14.20
C GLN A 21 3.46 14.86 15.14
N PHE A 22 2.31 14.27 15.47
CA PHE A 22 2.24 13.07 16.28
C PHE A 22 2.96 11.89 15.63
N ILE A 23 2.72 11.65 14.34
CA ILE A 23 3.39 10.61 13.56
C ILE A 23 4.90 10.82 13.55
N ASP A 24 5.36 12.04 13.24
CA ASP A 24 6.78 12.36 13.13
C ASP A 24 7.51 12.19 14.48
N VAL A 25 6.93 12.71 15.56
CA VAL A 25 7.47 12.54 16.93
C VAL A 25 7.51 11.07 17.32
N THR A 26 6.45 10.31 17.02
CA THR A 26 6.38 8.89 17.34
C THR A 26 7.41 8.10 16.55
N LEU A 27 7.53 8.33 15.25
CA LEU A 27 8.49 7.66 14.39
C LEU A 27 9.93 7.97 14.81
N ASN A 28 10.24 9.21 15.15
CA ASN A 28 11.57 9.62 15.64
C ASN A 28 11.89 8.99 17.00
N SER A 29 10.92 8.94 17.91
CA SER A 29 11.08 8.30 19.23
C SER A 29 11.30 6.79 19.10
N PHE A 30 10.67 6.14 18.13
CA PHE A 30 10.93 4.72 17.86
C PHE A 30 12.31 4.50 17.25
N ARG A 31 12.71 5.32 16.27
CA ARG A 31 14.02 5.22 15.61
C ARG A 31 15.19 5.42 16.57
N SER A 32 15.01 6.14 17.68
CA SER A 32 16.06 6.31 18.70
C SER A 32 16.24 5.09 19.61
N VAL A 33 15.28 4.16 19.63
CA VAL A 33 15.29 2.97 20.50
C VAL A 33 15.41 1.66 19.71
N LEU A 34 14.72 1.58 18.57
CA LEU A 34 14.63 0.39 17.73
C LEU A 34 15.03 0.73 16.30
N SER A 35 15.91 -0.11 15.73
CA SER A 35 16.16 -0.08 14.29
C SER A 35 14.92 -0.49 13.50
N PRO A 36 14.77 -0.04 12.24
CA PRO A 36 13.64 -0.43 11.39
C PRO A 36 13.44 -1.95 11.33
N LEU A 37 14.54 -2.73 11.29
CA LEU A 37 14.52 -4.19 11.25
C LEU A 37 13.90 -4.84 12.49
N GLN A 38 14.00 -4.19 13.66
CA GLN A 38 13.41 -4.69 14.90
C GLN A 38 11.91 -4.43 14.99
N ALA A 39 11.38 -3.45 14.24
CA ALA A 39 9.97 -3.08 14.25
C ALA A 39 9.45 -2.72 12.84
N PRO A 40 9.53 -3.63 11.85
CA PRO A 40 9.28 -3.32 10.44
C PRO A 40 7.83 -2.92 10.17
N VAL A 41 6.87 -3.56 10.85
CA VAL A 41 5.44 -3.25 10.75
C VAL A 41 5.16 -1.82 11.21
N PHE A 42 5.70 -1.45 12.37
CA PHE A 42 5.52 -0.12 12.95
C PHE A 42 6.11 0.94 12.03
N TYR A 43 7.36 0.75 11.61
CA TYR A 43 8.07 1.68 10.74
C TYR A 43 7.32 1.88 9.42
N SER A 44 6.88 0.80 8.78
CA SER A 44 6.15 0.86 7.51
C SER A 44 4.82 1.58 7.65
N TYR A 45 4.07 1.27 8.70
CA TYR A 45 2.76 1.87 8.94
C TYR A 45 2.85 3.38 9.16
N TYR A 46 3.75 3.84 10.05
CA TYR A 46 3.95 5.26 10.30
C TYR A 46 4.56 5.98 9.09
N THR A 47 5.41 5.30 8.30
CA THR A 47 5.92 5.87 7.04
C THR A 47 4.76 6.15 6.08
N PHE A 48 3.88 5.18 5.81
CA PHE A 48 2.72 5.39 4.95
C PHE A 48 1.76 6.45 5.50
N ALA A 49 1.47 6.43 6.81
CA ALA A 49 0.62 7.43 7.43
C ALA A 49 1.22 8.84 7.32
N SER A 50 2.53 8.98 7.49
CA SER A 50 3.23 10.28 7.42
C SER A 50 3.13 10.93 6.04
N LEU A 51 3.15 10.12 4.97
CA LEU A 51 3.08 10.61 3.60
C LEU A 51 1.74 11.31 3.31
N TYR A 52 0.65 10.78 3.84
CA TYR A 52 -0.68 11.38 3.62
C TYR A 52 -1.01 12.52 4.59
N CYS A 53 -0.35 12.57 5.73
CA CYS A 53 -0.59 13.63 6.71
C CYS A 53 0.06 14.94 6.23
N GLY A 54 -0.67 15.64 5.38
CA GLY A 54 -0.39 16.98 4.87
C GLY A 54 -1.65 17.52 4.21
N ASP A 55 -1.99 18.78 4.47
CA ASP A 55 -3.19 19.37 3.90
C ASP A 55 -3.11 19.39 2.36
N GLY A 56 -4.11 18.81 1.70
CA GLY A 56 -4.31 18.94 0.25
C GLY A 56 -3.69 17.88 -0.65
N MET A 57 -3.11 16.80 -0.13
CA MET A 57 -2.58 15.73 -0.99
C MET A 57 -3.72 14.94 -1.65
N SER A 58 -3.70 14.89 -2.98
CA SER A 58 -4.60 14.07 -3.78
C SER A 58 -4.22 12.57 -3.70
N ARG A 59 -5.15 11.69 -4.11
CA ARG A 59 -4.87 10.25 -4.15
C ARG A 59 -3.72 9.91 -5.09
N ASP A 60 -3.63 10.58 -6.24
CA ASP A 60 -2.58 10.35 -7.22
C ASP A 60 -1.21 10.77 -6.65
N GLU A 61 -1.11 11.95 -6.03
CA GLU A 61 0.13 12.42 -5.37
C GLU A 61 0.56 11.44 -4.26
N TYR A 62 -0.38 10.91 -3.49
CA TYR A 62 -0.06 9.89 -2.48
C TYR A 62 0.51 8.62 -3.11
N VAL A 63 -0.08 8.13 -4.20
CA VAL A 63 0.43 6.93 -4.89
C VAL A 63 1.82 7.19 -5.50
N GLU A 64 2.10 8.41 -5.97
CA GLU A 64 3.44 8.80 -6.42
C GLU A 64 4.47 8.75 -5.29
N GLU A 65 4.16 9.28 -4.11
CA GLU A 65 5.04 9.21 -2.94
C GLU A 65 5.27 7.76 -2.47
N ILE A 66 4.22 6.92 -2.52
CA ILE A 66 4.35 5.48 -2.28
C ILE A 66 5.33 4.85 -3.28
N GLY A 67 5.20 5.16 -4.58
CA GLY A 67 6.09 4.64 -5.62
C GLY A 67 7.56 5.00 -5.40
N LYS A 68 7.85 6.16 -4.78
CA LYS A 68 9.21 6.60 -4.45
C LYS A 68 9.78 5.88 -3.23
N ILE A 69 8.98 5.64 -2.19
CA ILE A 69 9.49 5.07 -0.94
C ILE A 69 9.48 3.54 -0.90
N LEU A 70 8.59 2.91 -1.66
CA LEU A 70 8.37 1.46 -1.61
C LEU A 70 9.65 0.64 -1.91
N PRO A 71 10.49 0.98 -2.91
CA PRO A 71 11.77 0.29 -3.13
C PRO A 71 12.68 0.33 -1.90
N SER A 72 12.82 1.49 -1.25
CA SER A 72 13.65 1.65 -0.05
C SER A 72 13.15 0.81 1.13
N LEU A 73 11.83 0.71 1.31
CA LEU A 73 11.25 -0.15 2.34
C LEU A 73 11.53 -1.64 2.06
N ILE A 74 11.47 -2.05 0.79
CA ILE A 74 11.77 -3.42 0.38
C ILE A 74 13.26 -3.74 0.54
N ASP A 75 14.15 -2.82 0.18
CA ASP A 75 15.59 -2.98 0.38
C ASP A 75 15.91 -3.11 1.88
N THR A 76 15.20 -2.35 2.72
CA THR A 76 15.37 -2.41 4.17
C THR A 76 14.85 -3.73 4.76
N PHE A 77 13.69 -4.22 4.34
CA PHE A 77 13.01 -5.36 4.99
C PHE A 77 13.10 -6.68 4.24
N SER A 78 13.77 -6.70 3.09
CA SER A 78 13.77 -7.75 2.06
C SER A 78 12.48 -7.83 1.23
N PHE A 79 12.63 -8.38 0.01
CA PHE A 79 11.53 -8.65 -0.91
C PHE A 79 10.42 -9.53 -0.31
N GLY A 80 10.75 -10.43 0.61
CA GLY A 80 9.75 -11.27 1.29
C GLY A 80 8.71 -10.49 2.10
N PHE A 81 9.01 -9.23 2.46
CA PHE A 81 8.12 -8.38 3.24
C PHE A 81 7.12 -7.58 2.39
N ILE A 82 7.22 -7.60 1.06
CA ILE A 82 6.38 -6.81 0.14
C ILE A 82 4.88 -7.08 0.31
N PHE A 83 4.49 -8.34 0.56
CA PHE A 83 3.12 -8.71 0.85
C PHE A 83 2.60 -7.98 2.08
N LYS A 84 3.43 -7.91 3.14
CA LYS A 84 3.08 -7.22 4.37
C LYS A 84 2.99 -5.71 4.18
N LEU A 85 3.90 -5.13 3.39
CA LEU A 85 3.82 -3.71 3.00
C LEU A 85 2.51 -3.40 2.28
N GLY A 86 2.09 -4.26 1.35
CA GLY A 86 0.80 -4.13 0.66
C GLY A 86 -0.40 -4.19 1.60
N GLU A 87 -0.41 -5.12 2.56
CA GLU A 87 -1.45 -5.18 3.59
C GLU A 87 -1.51 -3.92 4.46
N LEU A 88 -0.35 -3.43 4.90
CA LEU A 88 -0.25 -2.25 5.75
C LEU A 88 -0.67 -0.98 5.02
N LEU A 89 -0.26 -0.85 3.76
CA LEU A 89 -0.67 0.24 2.89
C LEU A 89 -2.20 0.25 2.70
N ARG A 90 -2.79 -0.92 2.39
CA ARG A 90 -4.25 -1.06 2.27
C ARG A 90 -4.97 -0.63 3.54
N LYS A 91 -4.52 -1.11 4.70
CA LYS A 91 -5.09 -0.74 6.00
C LYS A 91 -4.97 0.74 6.26
N CYS A 92 -3.80 1.33 6.01
CA CYS A 92 -3.58 2.77 6.15
C CYS A 92 -4.60 3.54 5.30
N CYS A 93 -4.72 3.23 4.01
CA CYS A 93 -5.65 3.90 3.11
C CYS A 93 -7.12 3.75 3.53
N VAL A 94 -7.58 2.52 3.81
CA VAL A 94 -8.99 2.26 4.14
C VAL A 94 -9.39 2.83 5.49
N GLU A 95 -8.52 2.71 6.50
CA GLU A 95 -8.90 3.00 7.89
C GLU A 95 -8.55 4.43 8.32
N LEU A 96 -7.62 5.10 7.62
CA LEU A 96 -7.17 6.45 8.01
C LEU A 96 -7.37 7.53 6.95
N LEU A 97 -7.29 7.18 5.67
CA LEU A 97 -7.10 8.18 4.61
C LEU A 97 -8.34 8.36 3.74
N TRP A 98 -8.96 7.25 3.35
CA TRP A 98 -10.03 7.19 2.36
C TRP A 98 -11.31 6.64 3.00
N GLU A 99 -12.17 7.56 3.42
CA GLU A 99 -13.49 7.20 3.95
C GLU A 99 -14.35 6.53 2.87
N ASN A 100 -15.09 5.49 3.25
CA ASN A 100 -16.09 4.81 2.42
C ASN A 100 -15.57 4.19 1.10
N VAL A 101 -14.28 3.87 0.99
CA VAL A 101 -13.72 3.18 -0.18
C VAL A 101 -13.60 1.68 0.07
N VAL A 102 -13.98 0.88 -0.94
CA VAL A 102 -13.87 -0.59 -0.87
C VAL A 102 -12.38 -0.98 -0.87
N PRO A 103 -11.91 -1.88 0.02
CA PRO A 103 -10.49 -2.22 0.10
C PRO A 103 -9.86 -2.75 -1.21
N SER A 104 -10.65 -3.38 -2.07
CA SER A 104 -10.21 -3.83 -3.39
C SER A 104 -9.97 -2.67 -4.36
N GLU A 105 -10.78 -1.61 -4.27
CA GLU A 105 -10.63 -0.40 -5.09
C GLU A 105 -9.35 0.34 -4.71
N VAL A 106 -9.07 0.43 -3.40
CA VAL A 106 -7.84 1.02 -2.87
C VAL A 106 -6.58 0.40 -3.47
N MET A 107 -6.51 -0.94 -3.45
CA MET A 107 -5.33 -1.63 -3.97
C MET A 107 -5.21 -1.50 -5.48
N ILE A 108 -6.33 -1.52 -6.21
CA ILE A 108 -6.30 -1.28 -7.66
C ILE A 108 -5.76 0.12 -7.97
N ASP A 109 -6.22 1.17 -7.28
CA ASP A 109 -5.75 2.54 -7.48
C ASP A 109 -4.23 2.63 -7.27
N ILE A 110 -3.73 2.06 -6.17
CA ILE A 110 -2.30 2.01 -5.87
C ILE A 110 -1.53 1.31 -7.00
N ILE A 111 -1.97 0.12 -7.41
CA ILE A 111 -1.24 -0.66 -8.41
C ILE A 111 -1.28 0.00 -9.78
N GLU A 112 -2.41 0.58 -10.18
CA GLU A 112 -2.50 1.36 -11.42
C GLU A 112 -1.55 2.56 -11.42
N GLY A 113 -1.46 3.30 -10.31
CA GLY A 113 -0.52 4.40 -10.19
C GLY A 113 0.94 3.93 -10.21
N LEU A 114 1.28 2.87 -9.49
CA LEU A 114 2.62 2.28 -9.53
C LEU A 114 3.01 1.82 -10.95
N LEU A 115 2.06 1.27 -11.72
CA LEU A 115 2.30 0.89 -13.11
C LEU A 115 2.57 2.10 -14.01
N LYS A 116 1.86 3.22 -13.81
CA LYS A 116 2.16 4.47 -14.54
C LYS A 116 3.59 4.97 -14.27
N LEU A 117 4.11 4.68 -13.08
CA LEU A 117 5.46 5.03 -12.65
C LEU A 117 6.53 3.99 -13.04
N ASN A 118 6.17 2.95 -13.81
CA ASN A 118 7.04 1.81 -14.14
C ASN A 118 7.70 1.15 -12.91
N ASN A 119 6.98 1.13 -11.79
CA ASN A 119 7.47 0.54 -10.56
C ASN A 119 7.23 -0.98 -10.58
N GLU A 120 8.31 -1.77 -10.58
CA GLU A 120 8.25 -3.23 -10.70
C GLU A 120 7.55 -3.91 -9.52
N GLN A 121 7.51 -3.26 -8.35
CA GLN A 121 6.82 -3.79 -7.17
C GLN A 121 5.30 -3.87 -7.38
N ALA A 122 4.74 -3.10 -8.32
CA ALA A 122 3.34 -3.19 -8.72
C ALA A 122 2.94 -4.61 -9.12
N ILE A 123 3.83 -5.36 -9.77
CA ILE A 123 3.61 -6.75 -10.19
C ILE A 123 3.31 -7.63 -8.99
N THR A 124 4.14 -7.49 -7.95
CA THR A 124 4.03 -8.35 -6.77
C THR A 124 2.85 -7.90 -5.92
N LEU A 125 2.59 -6.60 -5.79
CA LEU A 125 1.40 -6.11 -5.09
C LEU A 125 0.10 -6.51 -5.79
N ALA A 126 0.07 -6.61 -7.12
CA ALA A 126 -1.10 -7.12 -7.84
C ALA A 126 -1.52 -8.54 -7.42
N THR A 127 -0.59 -9.31 -6.82
CA THR A 127 -0.88 -10.65 -6.32
C THR A 127 -1.73 -10.69 -5.05
N ILE A 128 -1.95 -9.53 -4.40
CA ILE A 128 -2.73 -9.44 -3.17
C ILE A 128 -4.15 -8.91 -3.39
N ILE A 129 -4.50 -8.49 -4.61
CA ILE A 129 -5.86 -8.02 -4.90
C ILE A 129 -6.81 -9.21 -4.79
N PRO A 130 -7.76 -9.20 -3.83
CA PRO A 130 -8.80 -10.21 -3.80
C PRO A 130 -9.70 -10.03 -5.02
N VAL A 131 -10.01 -11.14 -5.69
CA VAL A 131 -11.00 -11.18 -6.76
C VAL A 131 -12.37 -10.85 -6.17
N CYS A 132 -12.83 -9.62 -6.45
CA CYS A 132 -14.15 -9.16 -6.07
C CYS A 132 -15.19 -9.56 -7.13
N GLY A 133 -16.42 -9.83 -6.70
CA GLY A 133 -17.58 -10.01 -7.58
C GLY A 133 -18.04 -8.72 -8.28
N ASP A 134 -17.47 -7.57 -7.93
CA ASP A 134 -17.72 -6.31 -8.63
C ASP A 134 -17.13 -6.34 -10.05
N SER A 135 -17.98 -6.05 -11.04
CA SER A 135 -17.63 -6.11 -12.46
C SER A 135 -16.66 -5.00 -12.89
N LYS A 136 -16.73 -3.81 -12.28
CA LYS A 136 -15.81 -2.69 -12.55
C LYS A 136 -14.43 -3.00 -12.01
N ILE A 137 -14.34 -3.47 -10.77
CA ILE A 137 -13.09 -3.89 -10.13
C ILE A 137 -12.46 -5.04 -10.92
N SER A 138 -13.27 -6.03 -11.33
CA SER A 138 -12.82 -7.13 -12.18
C SER A 138 -12.24 -6.63 -13.51
N LYS A 139 -12.89 -5.66 -14.18
CA LYS A 139 -12.39 -5.10 -15.44
C LYS A 139 -11.03 -4.39 -15.26
N ARG A 140 -10.90 -3.55 -14.23
CA ARG A 140 -9.64 -2.85 -13.91
C ARG A 140 -8.52 -3.83 -13.59
N PHE A 141 -8.82 -4.85 -12.79
CA PHE A 141 -7.88 -5.93 -12.49
C PHE A 141 -7.42 -6.69 -13.74
N MET A 142 -8.32 -7.00 -14.68
CA MET A 142 -7.95 -7.63 -15.94
C MET A 142 -7.04 -6.74 -16.81
N ASN A 143 -7.24 -5.41 -16.79
CA ASN A 143 -6.35 -4.48 -17.46
C ASN A 143 -4.95 -4.48 -16.84
N ILE A 144 -4.85 -4.49 -15.50
CA ILE A 144 -3.58 -4.66 -14.78
C ILE A 144 -2.89 -5.93 -15.27
N VAL A 145 -3.59 -7.07 -15.23
CA VAL A 145 -3.06 -8.37 -15.68
C VAL A 145 -2.54 -8.30 -17.13
N GLN A 146 -3.28 -7.68 -18.04
CA GLN A 146 -2.85 -7.53 -19.44
C GLN A 146 -1.60 -6.64 -19.57
N THR A 147 -1.52 -5.54 -18.83
CA THR A 147 -0.34 -4.67 -18.78
C THR A 147 0.88 -5.43 -18.26
N LEU A 148 0.73 -6.18 -17.17
CA LEU A 148 1.81 -6.97 -16.60
C LEU A 148 2.28 -8.10 -17.55
N ARG A 149 1.35 -8.72 -18.28
CA ARG A 149 1.70 -9.71 -19.33
C ARG A 149 2.55 -9.09 -20.43
N LYS A 150 2.25 -7.86 -20.87
CA LYS A 150 3.05 -7.15 -21.88
C LYS A 150 4.45 -6.81 -21.40
N GLN A 151 4.67 -6.70 -20.09
CA GLN A 151 5.98 -6.49 -19.47
C GLN A 151 6.82 -7.78 -19.35
N ASN A 152 6.32 -8.93 -19.83
CA ASN A 152 7.01 -10.22 -19.81
C ASN A 152 7.51 -10.69 -18.43
N ASN A 153 6.90 -10.23 -17.32
CA ASN A 153 7.29 -10.68 -15.99
C ASN A 153 6.72 -12.09 -15.69
N PRO A 154 7.55 -13.12 -15.47
CA PRO A 154 7.09 -14.50 -15.27
C PRO A 154 6.16 -14.66 -14.06
N THR A 155 6.41 -13.92 -12.97
CA THR A 155 5.59 -13.94 -11.75
C THR A 155 4.20 -13.37 -12.02
N ALA A 156 4.13 -12.27 -12.77
CA ALA A 156 2.84 -11.70 -13.18
C ALA A 156 2.05 -12.65 -14.08
N ILE A 157 2.73 -13.32 -15.03
CA ILE A 157 2.11 -14.26 -15.96
C ILE A 157 1.58 -15.49 -15.21
N ALA A 158 2.34 -16.04 -14.27
CA ALA A 158 1.94 -17.17 -13.44
C ALA A 158 0.71 -16.81 -12.59
N TYR A 159 0.75 -15.67 -11.89
CA TYR A 159 -0.36 -15.21 -11.05
C TYR A 159 -1.62 -14.95 -11.87
N ALA A 160 -1.50 -14.22 -12.99
CA ALA A 160 -2.60 -13.98 -13.92
C ALA A 160 -3.25 -15.28 -14.39
N SER A 161 -2.45 -16.32 -14.65
CA SER A 161 -2.94 -17.60 -15.15
C SER A 161 -3.69 -18.39 -14.07
N ILE A 162 -3.23 -18.38 -12.83
CA ILE A 162 -3.94 -18.97 -11.69
C ILE A 162 -5.30 -18.30 -11.49
N MET A 163 -5.33 -16.97 -11.51
CA MET A 163 -6.54 -16.20 -11.23
C MET A 163 -7.60 -16.34 -12.33
N ILE A 164 -7.19 -16.44 -13.59
CA ILE A 164 -8.11 -16.69 -14.71
C ILE A 164 -8.70 -18.11 -14.62
N ASN A 165 -7.88 -19.11 -14.31
CA ASN A 165 -8.31 -20.52 -14.25
C ASN A 165 -9.14 -20.85 -12.99
N SER A 166 -9.05 -20.04 -11.93
CA SER A 166 -9.90 -20.19 -10.74
C SER A 166 -11.34 -19.70 -10.92
N ARG A 167 -11.66 -19.06 -12.06
CA ARG A 167 -12.99 -18.56 -12.41
C ARG A 167 -13.74 -19.41 -13.45
N SER A 168 -13.09 -20.46 -13.96
CA SER A 168 -13.65 -21.46 -14.88
C SER A 168 -13.97 -22.76 -14.15
#